data_AF-A0A7W1Z0E9-F1
#
_entry.id   AF-A0A7W1Z0E9-F1
#
_cell.length_a   1.000
_cell.length_b   1.000
_cell.length_c   1.000
_cell.angle_alpha   90.00
_cell.angle_beta   90.00
_cell.angle_gamma   90.00
#
_symmetry.space_group_name_H-M   'P 1'
#
loop_
_entity.id
_entity.type
_entity.pdbx_description
1 polymer ?
#
loop_
_entity_poly.entity_id
_entity_poly.type
_entity_poly.pdbx_seq_one_letter_code
_entity_poly.pdbx_strand_id
1 'polypeptide(L)'
;MITESFRGALITIPYTIVAIPAFAAGLLINGLGSSQRVNLLNFPLLILLLWNIGTYAGTILLPLLGKDLTGPLLHHLSKGFTTATEWLGKGPWPKIALPGRADREWILQATERFMNLWWRHCHPIIISRVRHLLHIGAACLALGIILSMYVRGLVLDYQATWESTFLSAAQVHTVLHALLGPAAWLLGFPFPPVEDLAHLQAPGQGSAALWIHVWALTAFVGIVIPRVILAGLSARSAHKAAESFTLPLDEPYYLQLLSTERGQGTQIDIVPYSYQPSPAALDCLGQCLLDLIGNQATLHWRDPLPYGQTSVPWLQATSSPQTVVLICNLAQTPEAEVHGELFHMLQTSIESCNGQHHLLLILDQEPYRHLADQAQMRGRQQTWQRLANDYHLQIVTFDAKDTSRDQLLEKAQTALWPPKGEMT
;
A
#
# COMPACT_ATOMS: atom_id res chain seq x y z
N MET A 1 -8.75 -13.58 -14.52
CA MET A 1 -7.38 -13.11 -14.83
C MET A 1 -6.99 -11.87 -14.00
N ILE A 2 -7.85 -10.85 -13.88
CA ILE A 2 -7.59 -9.65 -13.04
C ILE A 2 -7.62 -9.96 -11.53
N THR A 3 -8.55 -10.79 -11.07
CA THR A 3 -8.66 -11.23 -9.66
C THR A 3 -7.44 -12.04 -9.18
N GLU A 4 -6.81 -12.84 -10.05
CA GLU A 4 -5.54 -13.51 -9.73
C GLU A 4 -4.35 -12.54 -9.67
N SER A 5 -4.36 -11.48 -10.49
CA SER A 5 -3.33 -10.43 -10.46
C SER A 5 -3.29 -9.70 -9.11
N PHE A 6 -4.48 -9.43 -8.53
CA PHE A 6 -4.57 -8.82 -7.20
C PHE A 6 -4.20 -9.78 -6.05
N ARG A 7 -4.43 -11.09 -6.19
CA ARG A 7 -3.83 -12.08 -5.27
C ARG A 7 -2.31 -12.07 -5.33
N GLY A 8 -1.72 -11.81 -6.52
CA GLY A 8 -0.29 -11.59 -6.69
C GLY A 8 0.25 -10.32 -6.02
N ALA A 9 -0.58 -9.29 -5.82
CA ALA A 9 -0.22 -8.07 -5.10
C ALA A 9 0.01 -8.32 -3.59
N LEU A 10 -0.55 -9.40 -3.05
CA LEU A 10 -0.22 -9.91 -1.72
C LEU A 10 1.06 -10.76 -1.79
N ILE A 11 2.20 -10.17 -2.18
CA ILE A 11 3.51 -10.83 -2.31
C ILE A 11 3.76 -11.76 -1.11
N THR A 12 3.60 -13.07 -1.30
CA THR A 12 3.98 -14.10 -0.33
C THR A 12 5.41 -14.47 -0.63
N ILE A 13 6.36 -13.82 0.06
CA ILE A 13 7.76 -14.21 0.00
C ILE A 13 7.89 -15.53 0.77
N PRO A 14 8.23 -16.66 0.12
CA PRO A 14 8.44 -17.89 0.85
C PRO A 14 9.60 -17.70 1.84
N TYR A 15 9.36 -18.03 3.11
CA TYR A 15 10.32 -17.81 4.20
C TYR A 15 11.65 -18.54 3.96
N THR A 16 11.64 -19.60 3.15
CA THR A 16 12.82 -20.36 2.73
C THR A 16 13.88 -19.51 2.03
N ILE A 17 13.47 -18.47 1.29
CA ILE A 17 14.40 -17.55 0.60
C ILE A 17 15.29 -16.81 1.61
N VAL A 18 14.79 -16.55 2.82
CA VAL A 18 15.56 -15.86 3.87
C VAL A 18 16.17 -16.87 4.84
N ALA A 19 15.42 -17.89 5.23
CA ALA A 19 15.82 -18.88 6.22
C ALA A 19 17.06 -19.69 5.79
N ILE A 20 17.09 -20.20 4.55
CA ILE A 20 18.18 -21.05 4.08
C ILE A 20 19.49 -20.26 3.98
N PRO A 21 19.55 -19.09 3.30
CA PRO A 21 20.79 -18.32 3.25
C PRO A 21 21.24 -17.83 4.62
N ALA A 22 20.32 -17.43 5.51
CA ALA A 22 20.68 -17.01 6.85
C ALA A 22 21.27 -18.16 7.68
N PHE A 23 20.67 -19.35 7.63
CA PHE A 23 21.20 -20.54 8.29
C PHE A 23 22.58 -20.93 7.74
N ALA A 24 22.73 -20.95 6.41
CA ALA A 24 23.99 -21.24 5.75
C ALA A 24 25.07 -20.21 6.11
N ALA A 25 24.74 -18.92 6.13
CA ALA A 25 25.64 -17.87 6.60
C ALA A 25 26.08 -18.11 8.06
N GLY A 26 25.13 -18.50 8.92
CA GLY A 26 25.42 -18.83 10.32
C GLY A 26 26.40 -20.01 10.46
N LEU A 27 26.24 -21.03 9.63
CA LEU A 27 27.17 -22.16 9.58
C LEU A 27 28.60 -21.77 9.16
N LEU A 28 28.72 -20.77 8.28
CA LEU A 28 29.98 -20.32 7.71
C LEU A 28 30.72 -19.28 8.57
N ILE A 29 30.01 -18.50 9.39
CA ILE A 29 30.57 -17.40 10.20
C ILE A 29 31.72 -17.86 11.12
N ASN A 30 31.58 -19.03 11.75
CA ASN A 30 32.61 -19.57 12.64
C ASN A 30 33.80 -20.20 11.89
N GLY A 31 33.83 -20.16 10.55
CA GLY A 31 34.87 -20.78 9.72
C GLY A 31 36.07 -19.92 9.37
N LEU A 32 36.13 -18.67 9.80
CA LEU A 32 37.17 -17.71 9.37
C LEU A 32 38.37 -17.59 10.34
N GLY A 33 38.43 -18.40 11.40
CA GLY A 33 39.57 -18.44 12.33
C GLY A 33 40.46 -19.67 12.10
N SER A 34 41.76 -19.46 11.87
CA SER A 34 42.77 -20.52 11.68
C SER A 34 43.22 -21.20 12.98
N SER A 35 42.74 -20.75 14.14
CA SER A 35 43.09 -21.28 15.45
C SER A 35 41.96 -22.15 16.01
N GLN A 36 42.28 -23.35 16.49
CA GLN A 36 41.35 -24.24 17.23
C GLN A 36 41.03 -23.68 18.64
N ARG A 37 40.85 -22.36 18.76
CA ARG A 37 40.64 -21.64 20.02
C ARG A 37 39.31 -20.90 19.98
N VAL A 38 38.51 -21.06 21.03
CA VAL A 38 37.31 -20.26 21.27
C VAL A 38 37.67 -19.14 22.23
N ASN A 39 37.74 -17.90 21.74
CA ASN A 39 37.93 -16.75 22.61
C ASN A 39 36.58 -16.38 23.26
N LEU A 40 36.50 -16.45 24.59
CA LEU A 40 35.25 -16.23 25.34
C LEU A 40 34.75 -14.78 25.29
N LEU A 41 35.62 -13.80 25.06
CA LEU A 41 35.28 -12.37 25.00
C LEU A 41 35.13 -11.88 23.54
N ASN A 42 36.00 -12.34 22.65
CA ASN A 42 35.97 -11.98 21.24
C ASN A 42 35.16 -13.00 20.41
N PHE A 43 34.01 -13.41 20.93
CA PHE A 43 33.18 -14.40 20.28
C PHE A 43 32.10 -13.73 19.43
N PRO A 44 31.91 -14.11 18.14
CA PRO A 44 30.87 -13.52 17.29
C PRO A 44 29.46 -13.55 17.91
N LEU A 45 29.19 -14.56 18.75
CA LEU A 45 27.94 -14.68 19.49
C LEU A 45 27.74 -13.60 20.55
N LEU A 46 28.79 -13.06 21.17
CA LEU A 46 28.66 -11.97 22.14
C LEU A 46 28.12 -10.70 21.45
N ILE A 47 28.71 -10.33 20.30
CA ILE A 47 28.24 -9.19 19.50
C ILE A 47 26.78 -9.40 19.08
N LEU A 48 26.46 -10.60 18.59
CA LEU A 48 25.12 -10.92 18.13
C LEU A 48 24.11 -10.91 19.29
N LEU A 49 24.48 -11.38 20.48
CA LEU A 49 23.64 -11.34 21.67
C LEU A 49 23.39 -9.92 22.16
N LEU A 50 24.44 -9.09 22.25
CA LEU A 50 24.33 -7.68 22.63
C LEU A 50 23.46 -6.91 21.63
N TRP A 51 23.63 -7.17 20.33
CA TRP A 51 22.77 -6.61 19.29
C TRP A 51 21.30 -7.02 19.50
N ASN A 52 21.03 -8.29 19.80
CA ASN A 52 19.67 -8.75 20.05
C ASN A 52 19.05 -8.05 21.27
N ILE A 53 19.77 -7.97 22.39
CA ILE A 53 19.34 -7.24 23.58
C ILE A 53 19.02 -5.78 23.24
N GLY A 54 19.91 -5.10 22.50
CA GLY A 54 19.69 -3.74 22.03
C GLY A 54 18.44 -3.60 21.16
N THR A 55 18.19 -4.53 20.24
CA THR A 55 16.97 -4.52 19.43
C THR A 55 15.71 -4.74 20.26
N TYR A 56 15.73 -5.61 21.26
CA TYR A 56 14.58 -5.85 22.12
C TYR A 56 14.30 -4.64 23.01
N ALA A 57 15.33 -4.09 23.65
CA ALA A 57 15.25 -2.85 24.40
C ALA A 57 14.67 -1.73 23.53
N GLY A 58 15.20 -1.56 22.31
CA GLY A 58 14.67 -0.59 21.35
C GLY A 58 13.20 -0.81 21.03
N THR A 59 12.77 -2.04 20.73
CA THR A 59 11.35 -2.31 20.42
C THR A 59 10.39 -2.05 21.58
N ILE A 60 10.87 -2.10 22.83
CA ILE A 60 10.04 -1.85 24.03
C ILE A 60 10.09 -0.37 24.42
N LEU A 61 11.28 0.23 24.45
CA LEU A 61 11.51 1.60 24.91
C LEU A 61 11.03 2.66 23.92
N LEU A 62 11.22 2.46 22.60
CA LEU A 62 10.86 3.49 21.62
C LEU A 62 9.36 3.85 21.62
N PRO A 63 8.42 2.88 21.65
CA PRO A 63 7.00 3.19 21.79
C PRO A 63 6.66 3.90 23.11
N LEU A 64 7.32 3.53 24.21
CA LEU A 64 7.13 4.17 25.53
C LEU A 64 7.57 5.63 25.55
N LEU A 65 8.56 5.99 24.73
CA LEU A 65 9.05 7.36 24.58
C LEU A 65 8.25 8.20 23.56
N GLY A 66 7.14 7.66 23.02
CA GLY A 66 6.34 8.31 21.97
C GLY A 66 7.10 8.49 20.65
N LYS A 67 8.23 7.79 20.47
CA LYS A 67 9.08 7.86 19.30
C LYS A 67 8.84 6.66 18.42
N ASP A 68 7.86 6.76 17.52
CA ASP A 68 7.67 5.79 16.45
C ASP A 68 8.75 5.96 15.35
N LEU A 69 9.99 5.52 15.62
CA LEU A 69 11.05 5.47 14.59
C LEU A 69 10.70 4.53 13.42
N THR A 70 9.68 3.69 13.57
CA THR A 70 9.11 2.91 12.49
C THR A 70 8.66 3.80 11.33
N GLY A 71 8.10 4.99 11.57
CA GLY A 71 7.65 5.92 10.53
C GLY A 71 8.74 6.36 9.54
N PRO A 72 9.86 6.97 9.98
CA PRO A 72 10.90 7.50 9.09
C PRO A 72 11.77 6.43 8.41
N LEU A 73 12.09 5.32 9.08
CA LEU A 73 12.83 4.21 8.45
C LEU A 73 11.96 3.53 7.37
N LEU A 74 10.66 3.40 7.61
CA LEU A 74 9.71 2.87 6.61
C LEU A 74 9.50 3.81 5.43
N HIS A 75 9.54 5.13 5.65
CA HIS A 75 9.51 6.12 4.58
C HIS A 75 10.75 6.06 3.67
N HIS A 76 11.92 5.75 4.24
CA HIS A 76 13.14 5.50 3.45
C HIS A 76 13.12 4.13 2.76
N LEU A 77 12.62 3.09 3.42
CA LEU A 77 12.43 1.78 2.81
C LEU A 77 11.36 1.79 1.71
N SER A 78 10.32 2.64 1.80
CA SER A 78 9.32 2.82 0.72
C SER A 78 9.92 3.51 -0.50
N LYS A 79 10.85 4.46 -0.32
CA LYS A 79 11.68 5.00 -1.42
C LYS A 79 12.62 3.96 -2.03
N GLY A 80 13.16 3.04 -1.22
CA GLY A 80 13.90 1.88 -1.73
C GLY A 80 13.00 0.87 -2.44
N PHE A 81 11.75 0.76 -2.01
CA PHE A 81 10.75 -0.13 -2.60
C PHE A 81 10.23 0.41 -3.93
N THR A 82 10.19 1.73 -4.18
CA THR A 82 9.91 2.26 -5.52
C THR A 82 10.99 1.87 -6.54
N THR A 83 12.26 1.75 -6.12
CA THR A 83 13.33 1.18 -6.95
C THR A 83 13.21 -0.34 -7.07
N ALA A 84 12.76 -1.03 -6.01
CA ALA A 84 12.47 -2.46 -6.07
C ALA A 84 11.24 -2.78 -6.93
N THR A 85 10.26 -1.87 -7.06
CA THR A 85 9.13 -2.02 -8.00
C THR A 85 9.57 -1.85 -9.45
N GLU A 86 10.65 -1.12 -9.74
CA GLU A 86 11.27 -1.14 -11.08
C GLU A 86 11.97 -2.48 -11.37
N TRP A 87 12.48 -3.17 -10.34
CA TRP A 87 13.09 -4.50 -10.47
C TRP A 87 12.05 -5.64 -10.49
N LEU A 88 11.01 -5.57 -9.66
CA LEU A 88 9.87 -6.49 -9.62
C LEU A 88 8.89 -6.27 -10.78
N GLY A 89 8.85 -5.07 -11.36
CA GLY A 89 8.18 -4.77 -12.63
C GLY A 89 8.82 -5.45 -13.85
N LYS A 90 9.96 -6.14 -13.65
CA LYS A 90 10.56 -7.07 -14.64
C LYS A 90 10.14 -8.53 -14.41
N GLY A 91 9.36 -8.84 -13.38
CA GLY A 91 8.68 -10.12 -13.20
C GLY A 91 7.57 -10.32 -14.25
N PRO A 92 6.86 -11.46 -14.25
CA PRO A 92 5.91 -11.86 -15.30
C PRO A 92 4.57 -11.11 -15.17
N TRP A 93 4.62 -9.80 -14.94
CA TRP A 93 3.50 -8.94 -15.24
C TRP A 93 3.34 -8.95 -16.76
N PRO A 94 2.13 -9.10 -17.31
CA PRO A 94 1.95 -8.96 -18.74
C PRO A 94 2.57 -7.63 -19.13
N LYS A 95 3.54 -7.66 -20.06
CA LYS A 95 4.17 -6.46 -20.61
C LYS A 95 3.06 -5.68 -21.31
N ILE A 96 2.36 -4.83 -20.56
CA ILE A 96 1.43 -3.87 -21.13
C ILE A 96 2.32 -2.98 -21.98
N ALA A 97 2.17 -3.08 -23.30
CA ALA A 97 2.84 -2.19 -24.22
C ALA A 97 2.32 -0.78 -23.90
N LEU A 98 3.13 -0.02 -23.17
CA LEU A 98 2.84 1.38 -22.90
C LEU A 98 2.84 2.09 -24.26
N PRO A 99 1.75 2.78 -24.64
CA PRO A 99 1.73 3.56 -25.87
C PRO A 99 2.66 4.79 -25.74
N GLY A 100 2.61 5.75 -26.65
CA GLY A 100 3.68 6.73 -26.91
C GLY A 100 4.19 7.56 -25.72
N ARG A 101 5.17 8.45 -25.97
CA ARG A 101 5.84 9.23 -24.90
C ARG A 101 4.88 10.05 -24.04
N ALA A 102 3.79 10.56 -24.63
CA ALA A 102 2.70 11.26 -23.92
C ALA A 102 1.86 10.31 -23.05
N ASP A 103 1.67 9.06 -23.50
CA ASP A 103 0.91 8.06 -22.74
C ASP A 103 1.64 7.59 -21.48
N ARG A 104 2.97 7.66 -21.50
CA ARG A 104 3.80 7.27 -20.37
C ARG A 104 3.61 8.20 -19.17
N GLU A 105 3.41 9.49 -19.38
CA GLU A 105 3.25 10.46 -18.29
C GLU A 105 1.94 10.23 -17.51
N TRP A 106 0.81 10.02 -18.20
CA TRP A 106 -0.45 9.74 -17.51
C TRP A 106 -0.43 8.38 -16.81
N ILE A 107 0.22 7.36 -17.40
CA ILE A 107 0.33 6.05 -16.76
C ILE A 107 1.17 6.12 -15.49
N LEU A 108 2.26 6.89 -15.51
CA LEU A 108 3.07 7.11 -14.31
C LEU A 108 2.29 7.85 -13.23
N GLN A 109 1.54 8.91 -13.58
CA GLN A 109 0.70 9.65 -12.63
C GLN A 109 -0.43 8.80 -12.06
N ALA A 110 -1.10 8.00 -12.90
CA ALA A 110 -2.16 7.09 -12.48
C ALA A 110 -1.60 5.98 -11.57
N THR A 111 -0.43 5.44 -11.91
CA THR A 111 0.28 4.45 -11.08
C THR A 111 0.69 5.04 -9.74
N GLU A 112 1.23 6.26 -9.72
CA GLU A 112 1.60 6.95 -8.48
C GLU A 112 0.38 7.18 -7.59
N ARG A 113 -0.72 7.70 -8.15
CA ARG A 113 -1.97 7.92 -7.41
C ARG A 113 -2.51 6.59 -6.86
N PHE A 114 -2.56 5.55 -7.70
CA PHE A 114 -2.98 4.22 -7.29
C PHE A 114 -2.11 3.69 -6.15
N MET A 115 -0.78 3.74 -6.30
CA MET A 115 0.16 3.26 -5.28
C MET A 115 0.06 4.04 -3.97
N ASN A 116 -0.19 5.35 -4.01
CA ASN A 116 -0.39 6.17 -2.82
C ASN A 116 -1.67 5.78 -2.06
N LEU A 117 -2.76 5.47 -2.77
CA LEU A 117 -3.99 4.98 -2.15
C LEU A 117 -3.83 3.55 -1.63
N TRP A 118 -3.25 2.68 -2.46
CA TRP A 118 -2.99 1.28 -2.15
C TRP A 118 -2.08 1.10 -0.93
N TRP A 119 -1.00 1.88 -0.85
CA TRP A 119 -0.01 1.78 0.21
C TRP A 119 -0.60 2.04 1.59
N ARG A 120 -1.52 3.01 1.72
CA ARG A 120 -2.18 3.32 3.00
C ARG A 120 -2.86 2.08 3.60
N HIS A 121 -3.42 1.23 2.76
CA HIS A 121 -4.13 0.04 3.20
C HIS A 121 -3.24 -1.21 3.27
N CYS A 122 -2.26 -1.36 2.39
CA CYS A 122 -1.39 -2.54 2.37
C CYS A 122 -0.16 -2.44 3.27
N HIS A 123 0.26 -1.24 3.71
CA HIS A 123 1.45 -1.08 4.53
C HIS A 123 1.47 -1.96 5.81
N PRO A 124 0.37 -2.17 6.57
CA PRO A 124 0.44 -2.95 7.82
C PRO A 124 0.73 -4.43 7.53
N ILE A 125 0.21 -4.94 6.40
CA ILE A 125 0.41 -6.31 5.93
C ILE A 125 1.88 -6.49 5.53
N ILE A 126 2.41 -5.59 4.69
CA ILE A 126 3.78 -5.67 4.17
C ILE A 126 4.80 -5.57 5.31
N ILE A 127 4.63 -4.61 6.21
CA ILE A 127 5.54 -4.42 7.36
C ILE A 127 5.57 -5.64 8.26
N SER A 128 4.40 -6.22 8.55
CA SER A 128 4.29 -7.40 9.41
C SER A 128 4.96 -8.62 8.76
N ARG A 129 4.84 -8.78 7.44
CA ARG A 129 5.53 -9.84 6.68
C ARG A 129 7.05 -9.66 6.67
N VAL A 130 7.54 -8.44 6.40
CA VAL A 130 8.98 -8.14 6.43
C VAL A 130 9.55 -8.40 7.84
N ARG A 131 8.83 -7.96 8.88
CA ARG A 131 9.23 -8.20 10.28
C ARG A 131 9.30 -9.69 10.59
N HIS A 132 8.29 -10.47 10.18
CA HIS A 132 8.29 -11.92 10.30
C HIS A 132 9.53 -12.55 9.64
N LEU A 133 9.83 -12.19 8.38
CA LEU A 133 10.99 -12.70 7.65
C LEU A 133 12.32 -12.34 8.33
N LEU A 134 12.47 -11.11 8.83
CA LEU A 134 13.67 -10.69 9.55
C LEU A 134 13.86 -11.49 10.85
N HIS A 135 12.79 -11.78 11.59
CA HIS A 135 12.87 -12.59 12.80
C HIS A 135 13.21 -14.06 12.49
N ILE A 136 12.60 -14.65 11.45
CA ILE A 136 12.94 -16.00 10.99
C ILE A 136 14.40 -16.06 10.54
N GLY A 137 14.85 -15.10 9.72
CA GLY A 137 16.23 -15.01 9.28
C GLY A 137 17.22 -14.94 10.45
N ALA A 138 16.95 -14.08 11.44
CA ALA A 138 17.80 -13.97 12.63
C ALA A 138 17.82 -15.24 13.48
N ALA A 139 16.67 -15.93 13.64
CA ALA A 139 16.61 -17.21 14.34
C ALA A 139 17.40 -18.30 13.62
N CYS A 140 17.24 -18.41 12.30
CA CYS A 140 17.98 -19.34 11.45
C CYS A 140 19.48 -19.07 11.47
N LEU A 141 19.90 -17.80 11.41
CA LEU A 141 21.31 -17.41 11.54
C LEU A 141 21.90 -17.89 12.87
N ALA A 142 21.21 -17.62 13.98
CA ALA A 142 21.64 -18.05 15.32
C ALA A 142 21.70 -19.58 15.43
N LEU A 143 20.71 -20.30 14.90
CA LEU A 143 20.72 -21.76 14.84
C LEU A 143 21.88 -22.32 14.02
N GLY A 144 22.20 -21.69 12.88
CA GLY A 144 23.36 -22.05 12.07
C GLY A 144 24.67 -21.87 12.83
N ILE A 145 24.82 -20.77 13.57
CA ILE A 145 25.99 -20.52 14.41
C ILE A 145 26.09 -21.58 15.52
N ILE A 146 24.99 -21.85 16.24
CA ILE A 146 24.95 -22.87 17.31
C ILE A 146 25.33 -24.25 16.75
N LEU A 147 24.76 -24.65 15.61
CA LEU A 147 25.07 -25.93 14.98
C LEU A 147 26.53 -26.00 14.57
N SER A 148 27.09 -24.92 14.01
CA SER A 148 28.51 -24.89 13.64
C SER A 148 29.43 -25.07 14.85
N MET A 149 29.07 -24.52 16.02
CA MET A 149 29.86 -24.71 17.25
C MET A 149 29.88 -26.17 17.66
N TYR A 150 28.74 -26.85 17.63
CA TYR A 150 28.65 -28.27 17.98
C TYR A 150 29.38 -29.16 16.99
N VAL A 151 29.17 -28.96 15.69
CA VAL A 151 29.85 -29.73 14.64
C VAL A 151 31.36 -29.63 14.83
N ARG A 152 31.88 -28.44 15.06
CA ARG A 152 33.32 -28.26 15.19
C ARG A 152 33.84 -28.70 16.56
N GLY A 153 33.07 -28.57 17.65
CA GLY A 153 33.43 -29.11 18.97
C GLY A 153 33.45 -30.65 19.03
N LEU A 154 32.72 -31.32 18.14
CA LEU A 154 32.77 -32.78 17.99
C LEU A 154 33.93 -33.26 17.11
N VAL A 155 34.34 -32.45 16.12
CA VAL A 155 35.35 -32.82 15.11
C VAL A 155 36.76 -32.32 15.48
N LEU A 156 36.87 -31.22 16.24
CA LEU A 156 38.12 -30.56 16.60
C LEU A 156 38.27 -30.44 18.13
N ASP A 157 39.51 -30.52 18.62
CA ASP A 157 39.82 -30.27 20.04
C ASP A 157 39.86 -28.76 20.32
N TYR A 158 38.68 -28.14 20.46
CA TYR A 158 38.60 -26.72 20.77
C TYR A 158 39.05 -26.42 22.19
N GLN A 159 39.95 -25.46 22.28
CA GLN A 159 40.43 -24.92 23.53
C GLN A 159 39.78 -23.55 23.79
N ALA A 160 39.16 -23.37 24.95
CA ALA A 160 38.68 -22.08 25.42
C ALA A 160 39.85 -21.24 25.95
N THR A 161 39.83 -19.96 25.61
CA THR A 161 40.78 -18.97 26.10
C THR A 161 40.08 -17.61 26.18
N TRP A 162 40.66 -16.63 26.87
CA TRP A 162 40.20 -15.25 26.77
C TRP A 162 41.37 -14.28 26.79
N GLU A 163 41.15 -13.13 26.17
CA GLU A 163 42.14 -12.08 26.03
C GLU A 163 41.46 -10.73 26.27
N SER A 164 42.04 -9.90 27.13
CA SER A 164 41.63 -8.52 27.31
C SER A 164 42.82 -7.68 27.74
N THR A 165 43.00 -6.53 27.08
CA THR A 165 43.99 -5.52 27.48
C THR A 165 43.48 -4.67 28.65
N PHE A 166 42.16 -4.61 28.85
CA PHE A 166 41.53 -3.67 29.77
C PHE A 166 40.90 -4.33 31.00
N LEU A 167 40.46 -5.59 30.88
CA LEU A 167 39.71 -6.26 31.94
C LEU A 167 40.58 -7.25 32.71
N SER A 168 40.47 -7.24 34.04
CA SER A 168 41.04 -8.26 34.91
C SER A 168 40.20 -9.55 34.90
N ALA A 169 40.79 -10.67 35.32
CA ALA A 169 40.09 -11.96 35.40
C ALA A 169 38.80 -11.89 36.26
N ALA A 170 38.81 -11.11 37.35
CA ALA A 170 37.63 -10.90 38.18
C ALA A 170 36.51 -10.13 37.44
N GLN A 171 36.88 -9.13 36.63
CA GLN A 171 35.92 -8.38 35.80
C GLN A 171 35.35 -9.26 34.69
N VAL A 172 36.20 -10.07 34.04
CA VAL A 172 35.77 -11.04 33.02
C VAL A 172 34.83 -12.09 33.61
N HIS A 173 35.16 -12.65 34.77
CA HIS A 173 34.27 -13.55 35.50
C HIS A 173 32.91 -12.89 35.77
N THR A 174 32.89 -11.64 36.25
CA THR A 174 31.63 -10.92 36.52
C THR A 174 30.77 -10.79 35.26
N VAL A 175 31.38 -10.38 34.13
CA VAL A 175 30.68 -10.24 32.85
C VAL A 175 30.17 -11.59 32.35
N LEU A 176 31.02 -12.61 32.33
CA LEU A 176 30.64 -13.94 31.85
C LEU A 176 29.61 -14.59 32.77
N HIS A 177 29.71 -14.46 34.09
CA HIS A 177 28.72 -14.99 35.02
C HIS A 177 27.37 -14.29 34.86
N ALA A 178 27.34 -12.96 34.67
CA ALA A 178 26.10 -12.23 34.41
C ALA A 178 25.42 -12.69 33.10
N LEU A 179 26.21 -12.98 32.07
CA LEU A 179 25.72 -13.35 30.75
C LEU A 179 25.35 -14.84 30.62
N LEU A 180 26.21 -15.71 31.13
CA LEU A 180 26.22 -17.16 30.92
C LEU A 180 25.79 -17.94 32.17
N GLY A 181 25.85 -17.33 33.36
CA GLY A 181 25.46 -17.94 34.63
C GLY A 181 24.03 -18.48 34.63
N PRO A 182 23.02 -17.77 34.09
CA PRO A 182 21.66 -18.32 33.98
C PRO A 182 21.59 -19.62 33.17
N ALA A 183 22.34 -19.70 32.07
CA ALA A 183 22.41 -20.91 31.25
C ALA A 183 23.21 -22.03 31.94
N ALA A 184 24.30 -21.70 32.63
CA ALA A 184 25.06 -22.67 33.42
C ALA A 184 24.21 -23.28 34.55
N TRP A 185 23.42 -22.44 35.23
CA TRP A 185 22.45 -22.87 36.24
C TRP A 185 21.39 -23.80 35.64
N LEU A 186 20.81 -23.45 34.49
CA LEU A 186 19.83 -24.31 33.79
C LEU A 186 20.41 -25.67 33.36
N LEU A 187 21.69 -25.71 33.00
CA LEU A 187 22.40 -26.94 32.63
C LEU A 187 22.90 -27.72 33.86
N GLY A 188 22.77 -27.18 35.07
CA GLY A 188 23.25 -27.81 36.30
C GLY A 188 24.77 -27.78 36.48
N PHE A 189 25.47 -26.88 35.80
CA PHE A 189 26.93 -26.75 35.90
C PHE A 189 27.35 -25.70 36.92
N PRO A 190 28.33 -25.99 37.81
CA PRO A 190 28.94 -24.96 38.62
C PRO A 190 29.72 -24.00 37.70
N PHE A 191 29.45 -22.70 37.83
CA PHE A 191 30.18 -21.71 37.04
C PHE A 191 31.64 -21.64 37.52
N PRO A 192 32.64 -21.66 36.63
CA PRO A 192 34.06 -21.69 37.02
C PRO A 192 34.44 -20.50 37.91
N PRO A 193 35.17 -20.71 39.02
CA PRO A 193 35.66 -19.63 39.86
C PRO A 193 36.65 -18.72 39.11
N VAL A 194 36.93 -17.56 39.71
CA VAL A 194 37.83 -16.55 39.13
C VAL A 194 39.23 -17.11 38.84
N GLU A 195 39.72 -18.02 39.68
CA GLU A 195 41.04 -18.66 39.55
C GLU A 195 41.11 -19.52 38.28
N ASP A 196 40.11 -20.37 38.05
CA ASP A 196 40.02 -21.20 36.85
C ASP A 196 39.91 -20.34 35.58
N LEU A 197 39.16 -19.24 35.64
CA LEU A 197 39.13 -18.27 34.55
C LEU A 197 40.49 -17.58 34.35
N ALA A 198 41.22 -17.23 35.41
CA ALA A 198 42.55 -16.66 35.28
C ALA A 198 43.53 -17.61 34.56
N HIS A 199 43.40 -18.92 34.77
CA HIS A 199 44.18 -19.94 34.05
C HIS A 199 43.85 -20.05 32.55
N LEU A 200 42.66 -19.61 32.13
CA LEU A 200 42.25 -19.55 30.72
C LEU A 200 42.70 -18.26 30.02
N GLN A 201 43.30 -17.30 30.73
CA GLN A 201 43.82 -16.07 30.11
C GLN A 201 45.02 -16.40 29.22
N ALA A 202 45.04 -15.92 27.97
CA ALA A 202 46.13 -16.22 27.05
C ALA A 202 47.51 -15.86 27.66
N PRO A 203 48.53 -16.74 27.54
CA PRO A 203 48.60 -17.90 26.66
C PRO A 203 47.94 -19.19 27.20
N GLY A 204 47.28 -19.13 28.36
CA GLY A 204 46.53 -20.23 28.95
C GLY A 204 45.31 -20.66 28.12
N GLN A 205 44.96 -21.94 28.25
CA GLN A 205 43.89 -22.58 27.50
C GLN A 205 43.33 -23.79 28.27
N GLY A 206 42.08 -24.15 27.99
CA GLY A 206 41.44 -25.32 28.58
C GLY A 206 40.24 -25.81 27.77
N SER A 207 39.58 -26.88 28.21
CA SER A 207 38.50 -27.50 27.42
C SER A 207 37.35 -26.52 27.09
N ALA A 208 36.97 -26.41 25.81
CA ALA A 208 35.84 -25.59 25.38
C ALA A 208 34.46 -26.27 25.54
N ALA A 209 34.41 -27.56 25.90
CA ALA A 209 33.17 -28.34 25.88
C ALA A 209 32.04 -27.70 26.70
N LEU A 210 32.33 -27.35 27.96
CA LEU A 210 31.38 -26.67 28.84
C LEU A 210 30.93 -25.33 28.24
N TRP A 211 31.88 -24.53 27.76
CA TRP A 211 31.61 -23.21 27.20
C TRP A 211 30.71 -23.27 25.97
N ILE A 212 30.87 -24.29 25.11
CA ILE A 212 30.01 -24.50 23.94
C ILE A 212 28.56 -24.70 24.36
N HIS A 213 28.29 -25.55 25.36
CA HIS A 213 26.93 -25.79 25.85
C HIS A 213 26.29 -24.54 26.45
N VAL A 214 27.02 -23.84 27.31
CA VAL A 214 26.50 -22.65 28.00
C VAL A 214 26.27 -21.50 27.02
N TRP A 215 27.17 -21.27 26.06
CA TRP A 215 26.96 -20.31 24.99
C TRP A 215 25.81 -20.68 24.07
N ALA A 216 25.71 -21.96 23.68
CA ALA A 216 24.62 -22.44 22.84
C ALA A 216 23.26 -22.24 23.50
N LEU A 217 23.13 -22.58 24.78
CA LEU A 217 21.87 -22.39 25.52
C LEU A 217 21.56 -20.90 25.73
N THR A 218 22.56 -20.09 26.08
CA THR A 218 22.39 -18.64 26.22
C THR A 218 21.91 -18.01 24.92
N ALA A 219 22.50 -18.40 23.78
CA ALA A 219 22.09 -17.92 22.47
C ALA A 219 20.71 -18.43 22.06
N PHE A 220 20.40 -19.69 22.36
CA PHE A 220 19.09 -20.26 22.08
C PHE A 220 17.98 -19.52 22.84
N VAL A 221 18.15 -19.33 24.15
CA VAL A 221 17.17 -18.65 25.01
C VAL A 221 17.16 -17.13 24.76
N GLY A 222 18.32 -16.51 24.56
CA GLY A 222 18.45 -15.07 24.39
C GLY A 222 18.16 -14.57 22.98
N ILE A 223 18.24 -15.42 21.95
CA ILE A 223 18.07 -15.02 20.55
C ILE A 223 16.99 -15.86 19.86
N VAL A 224 17.14 -17.18 19.84
CA VAL A 224 16.25 -18.04 19.03
C VAL A 224 14.81 -17.99 19.55
N ILE A 225 14.58 -18.25 20.84
CA ILE A 225 13.23 -18.26 21.43
C ILE A 225 12.53 -16.90 21.23
N PRO A 226 13.10 -15.74 21.62
CA PRO A 226 12.43 -14.46 21.47
C PRO A 226 12.18 -14.12 19.99
N ARG A 227 13.11 -14.45 19.09
CA ARG A 227 12.90 -14.23 17.64
C ARG A 227 11.75 -15.07 17.10
N VAL A 228 11.64 -16.34 17.49
CA VAL A 228 10.52 -17.21 17.08
C VAL A 228 9.19 -16.67 17.60
N ILE A 229 9.13 -16.22 18.86
CA ILE A 229 7.93 -15.59 19.43
C ILE A 229 7.55 -14.34 18.63
N LEU A 230 8.51 -13.44 18.38
CA LEU A 230 8.28 -12.21 17.61
C LEU A 230 7.91 -12.50 16.14
N ALA A 231 8.45 -13.57 15.54
CA ALA A 231 8.05 -14.04 14.22
C ALA A 231 6.58 -14.49 14.22
N GLY A 232 6.15 -15.25 15.23
CA GLY A 232 4.77 -15.67 15.40
C GLY A 232 3.80 -14.50 15.62
N LEU A 233 4.18 -13.54 16.46
CA LEU A 233 3.39 -12.32 16.66
C LEU A 233 3.26 -11.51 15.36
N SER A 234 4.35 -11.37 14.60
CA SER A 234 4.35 -10.66 13.32
C SER A 234 3.51 -11.38 12.26
N ALA A 235 3.52 -12.72 12.23
CA ALA A 235 2.66 -13.51 11.35
C ALA A 235 1.17 -13.32 11.69
N ARG A 236 0.82 -13.31 12.98
CA ARG A 236 -0.55 -13.02 13.45
C ARG A 236 -1.01 -11.63 13.06
N SER A 237 -0.15 -10.62 13.24
CA SER A 237 -0.45 -9.24 12.81
C SER A 237 -0.65 -9.14 11.30
N ALA A 238 0.18 -9.83 10.51
CA ALA A 238 0.02 -9.88 9.06
C ALA A 238 -1.30 -10.54 8.63
N HIS A 239 -1.71 -11.60 9.32
CA HIS A 239 -2.97 -12.30 9.04
C HIS A 239 -4.18 -11.43 9.36
N LYS A 240 -4.23 -10.83 10.57
CA LYS A 240 -5.30 -9.92 10.96
C LYS A 240 -5.44 -8.73 10.01
N ALA A 241 -4.30 -8.14 9.59
CA ALA A 241 -4.32 -7.03 8.64
C ALA A 241 -4.81 -7.47 7.24
N ALA A 242 -4.51 -8.70 6.82
CA ALA A 242 -5.01 -9.24 5.55
C ALA A 242 -6.51 -9.53 5.60
N GLU A 243 -7.03 -10.05 6.71
CA GLU A 243 -8.48 -10.26 6.89
C GLU A 243 -9.26 -8.95 6.90
N SER A 244 -8.71 -7.87 7.47
CA SER A 244 -9.34 -6.55 7.41
C SER A 244 -9.31 -5.91 6.02
N PHE A 245 -8.50 -6.43 5.10
CA PHE A 245 -8.30 -5.89 3.76
C PHE A 245 -8.78 -6.88 2.69
N THR A 246 -10.08 -7.16 2.70
CA THR A 246 -10.75 -7.94 1.65
C THR A 246 -11.39 -6.99 0.64
N LEU A 247 -10.84 -6.95 -0.58
CA LEU A 247 -11.46 -6.23 -1.69
C LEU A 247 -12.49 -7.14 -2.36
N PRO A 248 -13.77 -6.74 -2.48
CA PRO A 248 -14.80 -7.55 -3.11
C PRO A 248 -14.73 -7.46 -4.64
N LEU A 249 -13.57 -7.82 -5.22
CA LEU A 249 -13.33 -7.77 -6.66
C LEU A 249 -14.19 -8.74 -7.47
N ASP A 250 -14.83 -9.69 -6.79
CA ASP A 250 -15.75 -10.68 -7.36
C ASP A 250 -17.19 -10.17 -7.44
N GLU A 251 -17.51 -8.98 -6.90
CA GLU A 251 -18.84 -8.41 -7.02
C GLU A 251 -19.10 -7.85 -8.43
N PRO A 252 -20.34 -7.94 -8.94
CA PRO A 252 -20.70 -7.49 -10.31
C PRO A 252 -20.28 -6.06 -10.61
N TYR A 253 -20.38 -5.16 -9.63
CA TYR A 253 -19.95 -3.76 -9.75
C TYR A 253 -18.46 -3.64 -10.11
N TYR A 254 -17.58 -4.32 -9.37
CA TYR A 254 -16.14 -4.24 -9.59
C TYR A 254 -15.72 -4.99 -10.86
N LEU A 255 -16.39 -6.09 -11.20
CA LEU A 255 -16.18 -6.78 -12.48
C LEU A 255 -16.52 -5.87 -13.67
N GLN A 256 -17.62 -5.12 -13.58
CA GLN A 256 -17.99 -4.13 -14.59
C GLN A 256 -17.01 -2.95 -14.62
N LEU A 257 -16.56 -2.48 -13.46
CA LEU A 257 -15.56 -1.41 -13.34
C LEU A 257 -14.22 -1.79 -13.97
N LEU A 258 -13.79 -3.05 -13.80
CA LEU A 258 -12.54 -3.61 -14.30
C LEU A 258 -12.64 -4.18 -15.72
N SER A 259 -13.82 -4.12 -16.34
CA SER A 259 -14.02 -4.62 -17.70
C SER A 259 -13.18 -3.82 -18.71
N THR A 260 -12.41 -4.51 -19.54
CA THR A 260 -11.51 -3.86 -20.52
C THR A 260 -12.29 -3.09 -21.59
N GLU A 261 -13.54 -3.49 -21.83
CA GLU A 261 -14.47 -2.92 -22.81
C GLU A 261 -15.39 -1.83 -22.22
N ARG A 262 -15.11 -1.34 -21.00
CA ARG A 262 -15.98 -0.36 -20.35
C ARG A 262 -16.13 0.90 -21.20
N GLY A 263 -17.38 1.21 -21.56
CA GLY A 263 -17.76 2.34 -22.40
C GLY A 263 -17.72 2.07 -23.91
N GLN A 264 -17.28 0.89 -24.36
CA GLN A 264 -17.20 0.56 -25.78
C GLN A 264 -18.58 0.66 -26.44
N GLY A 265 -18.66 1.40 -27.55
CA GLY A 265 -19.92 1.63 -28.28
C GLY A 265 -20.88 2.61 -27.61
N THR A 266 -20.53 3.17 -26.44
CA THR A 266 -21.31 4.23 -25.79
C THR A 266 -20.82 5.59 -26.26
N GLN A 267 -21.75 6.48 -26.62
CA GLN A 267 -21.45 7.86 -26.99
C GLN A 267 -21.76 8.79 -25.83
N ILE A 268 -20.92 9.81 -25.61
CA ILE A 268 -21.13 10.87 -24.62
C ILE A 268 -21.27 12.17 -25.38
N ASP A 269 -22.48 12.70 -25.46
CA ASP A 269 -22.77 13.96 -26.13
C ASP A 269 -22.83 15.09 -25.10
N ILE A 270 -21.84 15.98 -25.14
CA ILE A 270 -21.74 17.10 -24.21
C ILE A 270 -22.31 18.35 -24.87
N VAL A 271 -23.31 18.93 -24.23
CA VAL A 271 -24.17 19.98 -24.80
C VAL A 271 -24.18 21.18 -23.86
N PRO A 272 -23.40 22.23 -24.15
CA PRO A 272 -23.54 23.50 -23.44
C PRO A 272 -24.85 24.19 -23.79
N TYR A 273 -25.50 24.84 -22.81
CA TYR A 273 -26.74 25.58 -23.05
C TYR A 273 -26.54 27.10 -22.96
N SER A 274 -26.73 27.80 -24.07
CA SER A 274 -26.71 29.27 -24.17
C SER A 274 -25.39 29.94 -23.75
N TYR A 275 -24.31 29.18 -23.60
CA TYR A 275 -22.97 29.69 -23.29
C TYR A 275 -21.87 28.73 -23.74
N GLN A 276 -20.63 29.22 -23.83
CA GLN A 276 -19.44 28.43 -24.13
C GLN A 276 -18.63 28.20 -22.83
N PRO A 277 -18.44 26.95 -22.38
CA PRO A 277 -17.59 26.65 -21.23
C PRO A 277 -16.11 26.94 -21.53
N SER A 278 -15.32 27.18 -20.49
CA SER A 278 -13.88 27.39 -20.65
C SER A 278 -13.18 26.11 -21.16
N PRO A 279 -12.05 26.21 -21.89
CA PRO A 279 -11.30 25.02 -22.30
C PRO A 279 -10.89 24.12 -21.13
N ALA A 280 -10.53 24.71 -19.99
CA ALA A 280 -10.19 23.98 -18.77
C ALA A 280 -11.39 23.21 -18.18
N ALA A 281 -12.58 23.80 -18.23
CA ALA A 281 -13.83 23.14 -17.84
C ALA A 281 -14.13 21.94 -18.75
N LEU A 282 -14.01 22.12 -20.07
CA LEU A 282 -14.23 21.04 -21.04
C LEU A 282 -13.23 19.90 -20.84
N ASP A 283 -11.93 20.18 -20.70
CA ASP A 283 -10.91 19.16 -20.48
C ASP A 283 -11.15 18.38 -19.17
N CYS A 284 -11.47 19.09 -18.09
CA CYS A 284 -11.76 18.48 -16.80
C CYS A 284 -13.02 17.60 -16.86
N LEU A 285 -14.12 18.10 -17.44
CA LEU A 285 -15.36 17.36 -17.61
C LEU A 285 -15.18 16.14 -18.50
N GLY A 286 -14.47 16.27 -19.63
CA GLY A 286 -14.20 15.16 -20.54
C GLY A 286 -13.49 14.00 -19.83
N GLN A 287 -12.45 14.30 -19.05
CA GLN A 287 -11.75 13.29 -18.25
C GLN A 287 -12.66 12.64 -17.20
N CYS A 288 -13.48 13.43 -16.49
CA CYS A 288 -14.40 12.89 -15.49
C CYS A 288 -15.51 12.01 -16.10
N LEU A 289 -16.00 12.37 -17.28
CA LEU A 289 -17.04 11.61 -17.98
C LEU A 289 -16.53 10.27 -18.51
N LEU A 290 -15.28 10.21 -18.99
CA LEU A 290 -14.63 8.95 -19.34
C LEU A 290 -14.41 8.06 -18.10
N ASP A 291 -14.02 8.65 -16.96
CA ASP A 291 -13.88 7.91 -15.70
C ASP A 291 -15.25 7.34 -15.22
N LEU A 292 -16.35 8.07 -15.47
CA LEU A 292 -17.72 7.70 -15.10
C LEU A 292 -18.33 6.62 -16.03
N ILE A 293 -18.24 6.81 -17.34
CA ILE A 293 -18.92 5.96 -18.34
C ILE A 293 -18.01 4.84 -18.82
N GLY A 294 -16.73 5.13 -19.03
CA GLY A 294 -15.70 4.20 -19.48
C GLY A 294 -14.73 4.83 -20.48
N ASN A 295 -13.46 4.44 -20.41
CA ASN A 295 -12.40 5.02 -21.24
C ASN A 295 -12.50 4.67 -22.73
N GLN A 296 -13.32 3.68 -23.11
CA GLN A 296 -13.62 3.36 -24.51
C GLN A 296 -14.87 4.07 -25.05
N ALA A 297 -15.50 4.95 -24.28
CA ALA A 297 -16.61 5.76 -24.75
C ALA A 297 -16.13 6.85 -25.71
N THR A 298 -16.97 7.18 -26.69
CA THR A 298 -16.66 8.24 -27.65
C THR A 298 -17.26 9.56 -27.17
N LEU A 299 -16.40 10.54 -26.89
CA LEU A 299 -16.80 11.91 -26.54
C LEU A 299 -17.13 12.73 -27.79
N HIS A 300 -18.32 13.34 -27.80
CA HIS A 300 -18.75 14.29 -28.81
C HIS A 300 -19.08 15.64 -28.16
N TRP A 301 -18.30 16.66 -28.51
CA TRP A 301 -18.57 18.04 -28.11
C TRP A 301 -19.55 18.65 -29.10
N ARG A 302 -20.73 19.06 -28.62
CA ARG A 302 -21.74 19.74 -29.45
C ARG A 302 -21.59 21.26 -29.33
N ASP A 303 -21.99 21.95 -30.38
CA ASP A 303 -22.11 23.41 -30.34
C ASP A 303 -23.13 23.83 -29.27
N PRO A 304 -22.93 24.98 -28.60
CA PRO A 304 -23.87 25.46 -27.60
C PRO A 304 -25.28 25.61 -28.17
N LEU A 305 -26.26 25.05 -27.48
CA LEU A 305 -27.66 25.24 -27.83
C LEU A 305 -28.05 26.70 -27.64
N PRO A 306 -28.67 27.36 -28.64
CA PRO A 306 -29.20 28.71 -28.48
C PRO A 306 -30.24 28.81 -27.36
N TYR A 307 -30.37 30.00 -26.79
CA TYR A 307 -31.42 30.27 -25.79
C TYR A 307 -32.81 30.09 -26.40
N GLY A 308 -33.68 29.37 -25.69
CA GLY A 308 -35.02 29.02 -26.17
C GLY A 308 -35.05 27.88 -27.20
N GLN A 309 -33.92 27.24 -27.53
CA GLN A 309 -33.92 26.07 -28.41
C GLN A 309 -34.53 24.86 -27.70
N THR A 310 -35.57 24.28 -28.30
CA THR A 310 -36.32 23.13 -27.75
C THR A 310 -36.22 21.88 -28.63
N SER A 311 -35.21 21.79 -29.51
CA SER A 311 -35.00 20.61 -30.36
C SER A 311 -33.53 20.22 -30.50
N VAL A 312 -33.25 18.92 -30.41
CA VAL A 312 -31.92 18.29 -30.58
C VAL A 312 -31.97 17.15 -31.60
N PRO A 313 -31.81 17.43 -32.91
CA PRO A 313 -32.04 16.43 -33.97
C PRO A 313 -31.11 15.21 -33.91
N TRP A 314 -29.88 15.40 -33.40
CA TRP A 314 -28.86 14.35 -33.34
C TRP A 314 -29.19 13.25 -32.32
N LEU A 315 -30.01 13.55 -31.30
CA LEU A 315 -30.40 12.61 -30.25
C LEU A 315 -31.30 11.48 -30.79
N GLN A 316 -32.08 11.76 -31.84
CA GLN A 316 -32.96 10.78 -32.48
C GLN A 316 -32.29 10.02 -33.63
N ALA A 317 -31.11 10.46 -34.06
CA ALA A 317 -30.45 9.97 -35.27
C ALA A 317 -29.55 8.74 -35.04
N THR A 318 -29.45 8.25 -33.81
CA THR A 318 -28.41 7.33 -33.37
C THR A 318 -29.00 6.09 -32.71
N SER A 319 -28.46 4.93 -33.07
CA SER A 319 -28.89 3.61 -32.58
C SER A 319 -27.98 3.03 -31.50
N SER A 320 -26.91 3.74 -31.15
CA SER A 320 -25.97 3.35 -30.09
C SER A 320 -26.38 3.96 -28.75
N PRO A 321 -26.08 3.31 -27.60
CA PRO A 321 -26.33 3.89 -26.29
C PRO A 321 -25.64 5.26 -26.12
N GLN A 322 -26.40 6.26 -25.67
CA GLN A 322 -25.91 7.63 -25.51
C GLN A 322 -26.05 8.12 -24.08
N THR A 323 -25.08 8.89 -23.60
CA THR A 323 -25.19 9.70 -22.39
C THR A 323 -25.14 11.17 -22.80
N VAL A 324 -26.28 11.85 -22.68
CA VAL A 324 -26.40 13.28 -22.93
C VAL A 324 -26.01 14.04 -21.67
N VAL A 325 -25.02 14.90 -21.77
CA VAL A 325 -24.55 15.74 -20.67
C VAL A 325 -24.90 17.19 -20.98
N LEU A 326 -25.96 17.70 -20.36
CA LEU A 326 -26.38 19.09 -20.53
C LEU A 326 -25.64 19.97 -19.51
N ILE A 327 -24.92 20.98 -19.99
CA ILE A 327 -24.21 21.92 -19.13
C ILE A 327 -24.96 23.25 -19.10
N CYS A 328 -25.48 23.58 -17.92
CA CYS A 328 -26.12 24.85 -17.63
C CYS A 328 -25.16 25.79 -16.90
N ASN A 329 -25.29 27.10 -17.15
CA ASN A 329 -24.51 28.12 -16.47
C ASN A 329 -25.23 28.60 -15.20
N LEU A 330 -24.58 28.55 -14.04
CA LEU A 330 -25.13 29.03 -12.77
C LEU A 330 -25.54 30.52 -12.82
N ALA A 331 -24.88 31.33 -13.66
CA ALA A 331 -25.18 32.76 -13.79
C ALA A 331 -26.56 33.03 -14.41
N GLN A 332 -27.13 32.06 -15.13
CA GLN A 332 -28.46 32.19 -15.72
C GLN A 332 -29.56 32.00 -14.67
N THR A 333 -30.70 32.65 -14.89
CA THR A 333 -31.89 32.43 -14.07
C THR A 333 -32.63 31.21 -14.62
N PRO A 334 -32.87 30.18 -13.80
CA PRO A 334 -33.66 29.04 -14.24
C PRO A 334 -35.10 29.47 -14.47
N GLU A 335 -35.64 29.14 -15.64
CA GLU A 335 -36.98 29.51 -16.10
C GLU A 335 -37.72 28.24 -16.52
N ALA A 336 -38.92 28.00 -15.96
CA ALA A 336 -39.69 26.79 -16.26
C ALA A 336 -40.10 26.72 -17.74
N GLU A 337 -40.44 27.86 -18.33
CA GLU A 337 -40.86 27.97 -19.74
C GLU A 337 -39.72 27.68 -20.72
N VAL A 338 -38.46 27.87 -20.32
CA VAL A 338 -37.30 27.70 -21.21
C VAL A 338 -36.52 26.45 -20.86
N HIS A 339 -36.01 26.37 -19.63
CA HIS A 339 -35.18 25.27 -19.17
C HIS A 339 -36.02 24.04 -18.82
N GLY A 340 -37.22 24.25 -18.27
CA GLY A 340 -38.15 23.16 -17.99
C GLY A 340 -38.66 22.48 -19.25
N GLU A 341 -39.00 23.25 -20.29
CA GLU A 341 -39.34 22.68 -21.61
C GLU A 341 -38.18 21.89 -22.22
N LEU A 342 -36.95 22.40 -22.12
CA LEU A 342 -35.75 21.68 -22.58
C LEU A 342 -35.56 20.36 -21.82
N PHE A 343 -35.68 20.36 -20.49
CA PHE A 343 -35.57 19.15 -19.68
C PHE A 343 -36.63 18.13 -20.07
N HIS A 344 -37.88 18.56 -20.18
CA HIS A 344 -38.98 17.69 -20.58
C HIS A 344 -38.77 17.08 -21.97
N MET A 345 -38.30 17.86 -22.93
CA MET A 345 -38.01 17.37 -24.29
C MET A 345 -36.86 16.35 -24.31
N LEU A 346 -35.78 16.60 -23.57
CA LEU A 346 -34.68 15.64 -23.43
C LEU A 346 -35.14 14.34 -22.77
N GLN A 347 -35.93 14.44 -21.70
CA GLN A 347 -36.51 13.27 -21.03
C GLN A 347 -37.38 12.44 -21.98
N THR A 348 -38.31 13.10 -22.69
CA THR A 348 -39.21 12.44 -23.65
C THR A 348 -38.42 11.75 -24.76
N SER A 349 -37.36 12.38 -25.26
CA SER A 349 -36.49 11.80 -26.28
C SER A 349 -35.72 10.58 -25.77
N ILE A 350 -35.20 10.64 -24.54
CA ILE A 350 -34.44 9.56 -23.91
C ILE A 350 -35.34 8.36 -23.57
N GLU A 351 -36.55 8.61 -23.07
CA GLU A 351 -37.55 7.56 -22.78
C GLU A 351 -37.96 6.81 -24.06
N SER A 352 -38.07 7.51 -25.18
CA SER A 352 -38.40 6.88 -26.47
C SER A 352 -37.34 5.87 -26.95
N CYS A 353 -36.13 5.91 -26.40
CA CYS A 353 -35.00 5.04 -26.74
C CYS A 353 -34.87 3.80 -25.84
N ASN A 354 -35.94 3.40 -25.14
CA ASN A 354 -36.08 2.14 -24.41
C ASN A 354 -34.91 1.86 -23.43
N GLY A 355 -34.54 2.87 -22.64
CA GLY A 355 -33.57 2.79 -21.54
C GLY A 355 -32.09 2.63 -21.94
N GLN A 356 -31.75 2.79 -23.22
CA GLN A 356 -30.35 2.79 -23.67
C GLN A 356 -29.66 4.14 -23.48
N HIS A 357 -30.45 5.22 -23.34
CA HIS A 357 -29.94 6.58 -23.24
C HIS A 357 -30.03 7.09 -21.80
N HIS A 358 -29.09 7.95 -21.41
CA HIS A 358 -29.06 8.59 -20.09
C HIS A 358 -28.86 10.10 -20.22
N LEU A 359 -29.35 10.85 -19.25
CA LEU A 359 -29.20 12.29 -19.07
C LEU A 359 -28.40 12.56 -17.80
N LEU A 360 -27.45 13.48 -17.90
CA LEU A 360 -26.75 14.07 -16.77
C LEU A 360 -26.81 15.59 -16.88
N LEU A 361 -27.31 16.25 -15.82
CA LEU A 361 -27.34 17.70 -15.74
C LEU A 361 -26.13 18.21 -14.94
N ILE A 362 -25.35 19.10 -15.54
CA ILE A 362 -24.19 19.74 -14.91
C ILE A 362 -24.45 21.24 -14.80
N LEU A 363 -24.20 21.79 -13.61
CA LEU A 363 -24.29 23.23 -13.34
C LEU A 363 -22.90 23.80 -13.16
N ASP A 364 -22.42 24.51 -14.18
CA ASP A 364 -21.11 25.15 -14.18
C ASP A 364 -21.14 26.45 -13.38
N GLN A 365 -20.29 26.51 -12.36
CA GLN A 365 -20.16 27.62 -11.44
C GLN A 365 -19.07 28.61 -11.81
N GLU A 366 -18.14 28.21 -12.70
CA GLU A 366 -16.98 29.03 -13.06
C GLU A 366 -17.39 30.44 -13.52
N PRO A 367 -18.42 30.62 -14.38
CA PRO A 367 -18.80 31.96 -14.85
C PRO A 367 -19.37 32.86 -13.77
N TYR A 368 -19.96 32.31 -12.70
CA TYR A 368 -20.65 33.08 -11.66
C TYR A 368 -19.79 33.32 -10.41
N ARG A 369 -18.69 32.56 -10.26
CA ARG A 369 -17.76 32.62 -9.11
C ARG A 369 -17.25 34.02 -8.78
N HIS A 370 -16.93 34.82 -9.80
CA HIS A 370 -16.35 36.15 -9.59
C HIS A 370 -17.41 37.25 -9.38
N LEU A 371 -18.68 36.94 -9.63
CA LEU A 371 -19.79 37.89 -9.63
C LEU A 371 -20.63 37.84 -8.34
N ALA A 372 -20.52 36.75 -7.57
CA ALA A 372 -21.39 36.48 -6.44
C ALA A 372 -20.61 35.96 -5.22
N ASP A 373 -21.10 36.30 -4.02
CA ASP A 373 -20.60 35.71 -2.78
C ASP A 373 -21.12 34.27 -2.56
N GLN A 374 -20.59 33.57 -1.55
CA GLN A 374 -21.00 32.18 -1.30
C GLN A 374 -22.49 32.02 -0.97
N ALA A 375 -23.13 33.04 -0.37
CA ALA A 375 -24.55 32.95 -0.01
C ALA A 375 -25.43 33.06 -1.26
N GLN A 376 -25.10 33.98 -2.17
CA GLN A 376 -25.75 34.16 -3.46
C GLN A 376 -25.56 32.94 -4.37
N MET A 377 -24.35 32.38 -4.41
CA MET A 377 -24.07 31.13 -5.14
C MET A 377 -24.95 29.98 -4.65
N ARG A 378 -25.03 29.76 -3.32
CA ARG A 378 -25.91 28.73 -2.72
C ARG A 378 -27.38 28.98 -3.04
N GLY A 379 -27.83 30.24 -2.98
CA GLY A 379 -29.19 30.61 -3.33
C GLY A 379 -29.52 30.25 -4.78
N ARG A 380 -28.63 30.56 -5.73
CA ARG A 380 -28.78 30.20 -7.15
C ARG A 380 -28.78 28.68 -7.36
N GLN A 381 -27.86 27.96 -6.72
CA GLN A 381 -27.81 26.50 -6.77
C GLN A 381 -29.13 25.87 -6.31
N GLN A 382 -29.71 26.37 -5.21
CA GLN A 382 -30.99 25.88 -4.71
C GLN A 382 -32.15 26.14 -5.66
N THR A 383 -32.16 27.27 -6.38
CA THR A 383 -33.20 27.56 -7.38
C THR A 383 -33.09 26.61 -8.58
N TRP A 384 -31.87 26.37 -9.07
CA TRP A 384 -31.62 25.39 -10.12
C TRP A 384 -31.99 23.97 -9.71
N GLN A 385 -31.63 23.57 -8.49
CA GLN A 385 -32.00 22.27 -7.93
C GLN A 385 -33.51 22.12 -7.79
N ARG A 386 -34.23 23.18 -7.38
CA ARG A 386 -35.70 23.16 -7.32
C ARG A 386 -36.32 22.91 -8.69
N LEU A 387 -35.88 23.64 -9.72
CA LEU A 387 -36.35 23.41 -11.08
C LEU A 387 -36.05 21.97 -11.54
N ALA A 388 -34.84 21.47 -11.34
CA ALA A 388 -34.50 20.09 -11.72
C ALA A 388 -35.38 19.05 -10.99
N ASN A 389 -35.66 19.27 -9.71
CA ASN A 389 -36.51 18.39 -8.90
C ASN A 389 -37.97 18.34 -9.42
N ASP A 390 -38.51 19.45 -9.94
CA ASP A 390 -39.85 19.49 -10.54
C ASP A 390 -39.98 18.54 -11.74
N TYR A 391 -38.85 18.17 -12.37
CA TYR A 391 -38.75 17.20 -13.45
C TYR A 391 -38.12 15.87 -13.02
N HIS A 392 -37.97 15.62 -11.72
CA HIS A 392 -37.34 14.42 -11.15
C HIS A 392 -35.88 14.20 -11.60
N LEU A 393 -35.16 15.28 -11.93
CA LEU A 393 -33.75 15.27 -12.29
C LEU A 393 -32.89 15.74 -11.13
N GLN A 394 -31.64 15.26 -11.07
CA GLN A 394 -30.62 15.76 -10.16
C GLN A 394 -29.59 16.58 -10.95
N ILE A 395 -29.22 17.75 -10.42
CA ILE A 395 -28.23 18.62 -11.04
C ILE A 395 -26.92 18.58 -10.25
N VAL A 396 -25.81 18.30 -10.95
CA VAL A 396 -24.49 18.18 -10.35
C VAL A 396 -23.73 19.48 -10.52
N THR A 397 -23.39 20.12 -9.41
CA THR A 397 -22.59 21.34 -9.42
C THR A 397 -21.15 21.03 -9.79
N PHE A 398 -20.60 21.78 -10.74
CA PHE A 398 -19.25 21.61 -11.25
C PHE A 398 -18.48 22.94 -11.22
N ASP A 399 -17.19 22.83 -10.92
CA ASP A 399 -16.23 23.92 -11.04
C ASP A 399 -14.84 23.33 -11.26
N ALA A 400 -14.19 23.73 -12.35
CA ALA A 400 -12.90 23.19 -12.79
C ALA A 400 -11.76 23.37 -11.76
N LYS A 401 -11.83 24.38 -10.87
CA LYS A 401 -10.74 24.69 -9.92
C LYS A 401 -10.96 24.13 -8.52
N ASP A 402 -12.20 24.14 -8.04
CA ASP A 402 -12.51 23.75 -6.65
C ASP A 402 -13.14 22.36 -6.50
N THR A 403 -13.68 21.80 -7.58
CA THR A 403 -14.36 20.50 -7.50
C THR A 403 -13.35 19.36 -7.56
N SER A 404 -13.27 18.59 -6.47
CA SER A 404 -12.56 17.31 -6.47
C SER A 404 -13.15 16.36 -7.50
N ARG A 405 -12.30 15.74 -8.33
CA ARG A 405 -12.71 14.73 -9.31
C ARG A 405 -13.52 13.60 -8.68
N ASP A 406 -13.10 13.10 -7.52
CA ASP A 406 -13.76 11.98 -6.85
C ASP A 406 -15.17 12.36 -6.37
N GLN A 407 -15.33 13.61 -5.88
CA GLN A 407 -16.65 14.13 -5.47
C GLN A 407 -17.59 14.33 -6.66
N LEU A 408 -17.06 14.77 -7.81
CA LEU A 408 -17.84 14.92 -9.03
C LEU A 408 -18.34 13.55 -9.52
N LEU A 409 -17.46 12.55 -9.54
CA LEU A 409 -17.79 11.19 -9.96
C LEU A 409 -18.88 10.56 -9.09
N GLU A 410 -18.75 10.66 -7.77
CA GLU A 410 -19.74 10.13 -6.83
C GLU A 410 -21.14 10.73 -7.07
N LYS A 411 -21.22 12.06 -7.18
CA LYS A 411 -22.49 12.76 -7.43
C LYS A 411 -23.05 12.51 -8.83
N ALA A 412 -22.19 12.46 -9.85
CA ALA A 412 -22.61 12.21 -11.22
C ALA A 412 -23.14 10.78 -11.39
N GLN A 413 -22.58 9.80 -10.68
CA GLN A 413 -23.07 8.42 -10.71
C GLN A 413 -24.50 8.30 -10.17
N THR A 414 -24.83 9.03 -9.10
CA THR A 414 -26.19 9.03 -8.54
C THR A 414 -27.18 9.89 -9.32
N ALA A 415 -26.68 10.87 -10.08
CA ALA A 415 -27.51 11.84 -10.82
C ALA A 415 -27.85 11.39 -12.26
N LEU A 416 -27.31 10.27 -12.73
CA LEU A 416 -27.68 9.71 -14.04
C LEU A 416 -29.16 9.33 -14.06
N TRP A 417 -29.88 9.86 -15.05
CA TRP A 417 -31.29 9.58 -15.27
C TRP A 417 -31.50 8.91 -16.64
N PRO A 418 -32.33 7.86 -16.78
CA PRO A 418 -32.96 7.10 -15.71
C PRO A 418 -31.90 6.42 -14.83
N PRO A 419 -32.18 6.16 -13.54
CA PRO A 419 -31.23 5.53 -12.63
C PRO A 419 -30.85 4.14 -13.15
N LYS A 420 -29.54 3.83 -13.13
CA LYS A 420 -29.03 2.49 -13.47
C LYS A 420 -29.53 1.48 -12.44
N GLY A 421 -30.69 0.86 -12.68
CA GLY A 421 -31.27 -0.11 -11.74
C GLY A 421 -32.76 -0.43 -11.84
N GLU A 422 -33.52 0.07 -12.82
CA GLU A 422 -34.92 -0.32 -13.01
C GLU A 422 -35.25 -0.57 -14.49
N MET A 423 -34.65 -1.60 -15.09
CA MET A 423 -35.31 -2.36 -16.14
C MET A 423 -34.95 -3.82 -15.95
N THR A 424 -35.99 -4.60 -15.67
CA THR A 424 -36.05 -6.05 -15.46
C THR A 424 -35.31 -6.87 -16.50
#